data_AF-A0A3A3D0V7-F1
#
_entry.id   AF-A0A3A3D0V7-F1
#
_cell.length_a   1.000
_cell.length_b   1.000
_cell.length_c   1.000
_cell.angle_alpha   90.00
_cell.angle_beta   90.00
_cell.angle_gamma   90.00
#
_symmetry.space_group_name_H-M   'P 1'
#
loop_
_entity.id
_entity.type
_entity.pdbx_description
1 polymer ?
#
loop_
_entity_poly.entity_id
_entity_poly.type
_entity_poly.pdbx_seq_one_letter_code
_entity_poly.pdbx_strand_id
1 'polypeptide(L)'
;MNIKYIFVSITSVLALSVCSHFFAIGHNLAWVGFTEPQQFFLLLLRLLFLSLIVERIVELYVIAYRQPGKIKLVNRIDNGDTADRVVATELLASYRAETTKQAGIVGFLIGLTMGLVGIRIFSDVFSFSGIPTLQLILFNAFELFTMGALMAGGSKGINKIVSGIEAFASIGKHKSVRSD
;
A
#
# COMPACT_ATOMS: atom_id res chain seq x y z
N MET A 1 -18.14 -16.86 -17.40
CA MET A 1 -16.82 -16.93 -16.74
C MET A 1 -16.01 -18.04 -17.44
N ASN A 2 -14.82 -17.74 -17.95
CA ASN A 2 -14.10 -18.64 -18.88
C ASN A 2 -13.53 -19.86 -18.14
N ILE A 3 -13.76 -21.08 -18.63
CA ILE A 3 -13.44 -22.34 -17.93
C ILE A 3 -11.93 -22.50 -17.65
N LYS A 4 -11.09 -21.87 -18.47
CA LYS A 4 -9.63 -21.80 -18.29
C LYS A 4 -9.24 -21.02 -17.03
N TYR A 5 -9.94 -19.93 -16.70
CA TYR A 5 -9.64 -19.14 -15.49
C TYR A 5 -10.05 -19.88 -14.21
N ILE A 6 -11.13 -20.67 -14.27
CA ILE A 6 -11.57 -21.52 -13.16
C ILE A 6 -10.55 -22.64 -12.90
N PHE A 7 -10.04 -23.27 -13.97
CA PHE A 7 -9.05 -24.33 -13.81
C PHE A 7 -7.73 -23.81 -13.24
N VAL A 8 -7.28 -22.63 -13.69
CA VAL A 8 -6.10 -21.95 -13.14
C VAL A 8 -6.32 -21.56 -11.68
N SER A 9 -7.48 -21.01 -11.30
CA SER A 9 -7.72 -20.66 -9.90
C SER A 9 -7.74 -21.89 -8.99
N ILE A 10 -8.40 -22.97 -9.42
CA ILE A 10 -8.48 -24.23 -8.66
C ILE A 10 -7.10 -24.85 -8.47
N THR A 11 -6.29 -24.94 -9.54
CA THR A 11 -4.92 -25.47 -9.46
C THR A 11 -4.02 -24.58 -8.62
N SER A 12 -4.19 -23.25 -8.69
CA SER A 12 -3.44 -22.31 -7.83
C SER A 12 -3.78 -22.47 -6.35
N VAL A 13 -5.07 -22.61 -6.03
CA VAL A 13 -5.54 -22.81 -4.64
C VAL A 13 -5.06 -24.17 -4.10
N LEU A 14 -5.09 -25.23 -4.92
CA LEU A 14 -4.56 -26.54 -4.55
C LEU A 14 -3.05 -26.49 -4.32
N ALA A 15 -2.30 -25.84 -5.21
CA ALA A 15 -0.85 -25.68 -5.06
C ALA A 15 -0.50 -24.87 -3.80
N LEU A 16 -1.23 -23.79 -3.52
CA LEU A 16 -1.08 -22.98 -2.31
C LEU A 16 -1.43 -23.77 -1.04
N SER A 17 -2.50 -24.56 -1.08
CA SER A 17 -2.91 -25.41 0.05
C SER A 17 -1.87 -26.49 0.35
N VAL A 18 -1.39 -27.19 -0.68
CA VAL A 18 -0.32 -28.20 -0.54
C VAL A 18 0.95 -27.55 0.00
N CYS A 19 1.39 -26.42 -0.57
CA CYS A 19 2.54 -25.68 -0.04
C CYS A 19 2.34 -25.23 1.41
N SER A 20 1.15 -24.75 1.79
CA SER A 20 0.89 -24.33 3.17
C SER A 20 1.05 -25.49 4.16
N HIS A 21 0.64 -26.70 3.77
CA HIS A 21 0.78 -27.89 4.61
C HIS A 21 2.23 -28.35 4.74
N PHE A 22 2.99 -28.40 3.65
CA PHE A 22 4.40 -28.82 3.66
C PHE A 22 5.34 -27.82 4.34
N PHE A 23 5.05 -26.52 4.24
CA PHE A 23 5.88 -25.46 4.84
C PHE A 23 5.35 -24.97 6.20
N ALA A 24 4.31 -25.62 6.74
CA ALA A 24 3.59 -25.20 7.95
C ALA A 24 3.15 -23.72 7.93
N ILE A 25 2.93 -23.14 6.74
CA ILE A 25 2.59 -21.73 6.59
C ILE A 25 1.14 -21.51 7.02
N GLY A 26 0.94 -20.66 8.03
CA GLY A 26 -0.39 -20.29 8.53
C GLY A 26 -0.88 -21.12 9.71
N HIS A 27 -0.13 -22.15 10.13
CA HIS A 27 -0.42 -22.86 11.37
C HIS A 27 -0.12 -21.96 12.59
N ASN A 28 -0.97 -22.04 13.62
CA ASN A 28 -0.90 -21.28 14.88
C ASN A 28 -0.90 -19.75 14.76
N LEU A 29 -1.10 -19.19 13.56
CA LEU A 29 -1.35 -17.76 13.37
C LEU A 29 -2.81 -17.46 13.70
N ALA A 30 -3.06 -17.05 14.93
CA ALA A 30 -4.40 -16.66 15.35
C ALA A 30 -4.61 -15.16 15.12
N TRP A 31 -5.64 -14.82 14.34
CA TRP A 31 -6.17 -13.46 14.31
C TRP A 31 -6.84 -13.18 15.65
N VAL A 32 -6.26 -12.25 16.42
CA VAL A 32 -6.82 -11.82 17.71
C VAL A 32 -7.83 -10.69 17.49
N GLY A 33 -7.68 -9.95 16.39
CA GLY A 33 -8.60 -8.89 16.00
C GLY A 33 -8.59 -7.72 16.97
N PHE A 34 -9.63 -6.89 16.85
CA PHE A 34 -9.89 -5.81 17.80
C PHE A 34 -10.99 -6.26 18.75
N THR A 35 -10.71 -6.20 20.06
CA THR A 35 -11.73 -6.45 21.10
C THR A 35 -12.66 -5.25 21.25
N GLU A 36 -12.14 -4.05 20.98
CA GLU A 36 -12.83 -2.78 21.15
C GLU A 36 -12.74 -1.93 19.88
N PRO A 37 -13.83 -1.26 19.45
CA PRO A 37 -13.79 -0.34 18.30
C PRO A 37 -12.70 0.72 18.39
N GLN A 38 -12.37 1.17 19.60
CA GLN A 38 -11.34 2.17 19.90
C GLN A 38 -9.97 1.73 19.38
N GLN A 39 -9.61 0.44 19.49
CA GLN A 39 -8.32 -0.07 19.02
C GLN A 39 -8.19 0.07 17.50
N PHE A 40 -9.28 -0.19 16.79
CA PHE A 40 -9.34 0.00 15.34
C PHE A 40 -9.20 1.49 14.96
N PHE A 41 -9.90 2.39 15.65
CA PHE A 41 -9.77 3.83 15.43
C PHE A 41 -8.35 4.33 15.72
N LEU A 42 -7.70 3.84 16.78
CA LEU A 42 -6.32 4.18 17.10
C LEU A 42 -5.35 3.69 16.02
N LEU A 43 -5.57 2.50 15.46
CA LEU A 43 -4.78 2.01 14.33
C LEU A 43 -4.94 2.93 13.12
N LEU A 44 -6.18 3.25 12.72
CA LEU A 44 -6.44 4.15 11.60
C LEU A 44 -5.81 5.53 11.82
N LEU A 45 -5.93 6.09 13.02
CA LEU A 45 -5.36 7.39 13.35
C LEU A 45 -3.83 7.37 13.30
N ARG A 46 -3.20 6.29 13.79
CA ARG A 46 -1.76 6.06 13.68
C ARG A 46 -1.32 6.00 12.22
N LEU A 47 -2.04 5.25 11.38
CA LEU A 47 -1.75 5.17 9.94
C LEU A 47 -1.91 6.52 9.25
N LEU A 48 -2.98 7.26 9.55
CA LEU A 48 -3.23 8.60 9.04
C LEU A 48 -2.07 9.53 9.39
N PHE A 49 -1.68 9.57 10.66
CA PHE A 49 -0.61 10.42 11.14
C PHE A 49 0.73 10.08 10.45
N LEU A 50 1.06 8.80 10.34
CA LEU A 50 2.27 8.34 9.65
C LEU A 50 2.25 8.70 8.15
N SER A 51 1.10 8.52 7.49
CA SER A 51 0.93 8.91 6.09
C SER A 51 1.13 10.41 5.89
N LEU A 52 0.65 11.27 6.79
CA LEU A 52 0.84 12.72 6.69
C LEU A 52 2.32 13.10 6.83
N ILE A 53 3.05 12.44 7.73
CA ILE A 53 4.50 12.63 7.86
C ILE A 53 5.20 12.24 6.57
N VAL A 54 4.90 11.05 6.04
CA VAL A 54 5.52 10.57 4.79
C VAL A 54 5.18 11.50 3.63
N GLU A 55 3.93 11.92 3.52
CA GLU A 55 3.49 12.88 2.51
C GLU A 55 4.31 14.17 2.60
N ARG A 56 4.52 14.71 3.81
CA ARG A 56 5.34 15.91 3.99
C ARG A 56 6.80 15.71 3.59
N ILE A 57 7.40 14.57 3.92
CA ILE A 57 8.78 14.27 3.54
C ILE A 57 8.90 14.14 2.01
N VAL A 58 7.98 13.42 1.37
CA VAL A 58 7.94 13.24 -0.09
C VAL A 58 7.74 14.57 -0.80
N GLU A 59 6.87 15.44 -0.27
CA GLU A 59 6.66 16.78 -0.80
C GLU A 59 7.95 17.62 -0.73
N LEU A 60 8.64 17.61 0.42
CA LEU A 60 9.92 18.31 0.58
C LEU A 60 10.98 17.79 -0.41
N TYR A 61 11.04 16.47 -0.62
CA TYR A 61 11.89 15.89 -1.65
C TYR A 61 11.54 16.41 -3.06
N VAL A 62 10.26 16.41 -3.44
CA VAL A 62 9.82 16.91 -4.74
C VAL A 62 10.14 18.39 -4.90
N ILE A 63 9.95 19.20 -3.86
CA ILE A 63 10.26 20.63 -3.88
C ILE A 63 11.76 20.85 -4.07
N ALA A 64 12.61 20.15 -3.31
CA ALA A 64 14.05 20.35 -3.35
C ALA A 64 14.66 19.86 -4.68
N TYR A 65 14.26 18.68 -5.16
CA TYR A 65 14.98 17.99 -6.23
C TYR A 65 14.25 17.97 -7.58
N ARG A 66 12.92 18.12 -7.60
CA ARG A 66 12.11 17.92 -8.82
C ARG A 66 11.44 19.19 -9.33
N GLN A 67 11.04 20.12 -8.46
CA GLN A 67 10.43 21.39 -8.85
C GLN A 67 11.30 22.24 -9.80
N PRO A 68 12.63 22.39 -9.59
CA PRO A 68 13.45 23.22 -10.48
C PRO A 68 13.42 22.77 -11.95
N GLY A 69 13.45 21.45 -12.19
CA GLY A 69 13.35 20.90 -13.55
C GLY A 69 11.98 21.12 -14.19
N LYS A 70 10.90 21.01 -13.40
CA LYS A 70 9.54 21.32 -13.86
C LYS A 70 9.43 22.77 -14.29
N ILE A 71 9.95 23.72 -13.51
CA ILE A 71 9.92 25.15 -13.81
C ILE A 71 10.65 25.45 -15.12
N LYS A 72 11.82 24.85 -15.35
CA LYS A 72 12.55 25.01 -16.62
C LYS A 72 11.72 24.57 -17.84
N LEU A 73 11.03 23.44 -17.74
CA LEU A 73 10.19 22.92 -18.82
C LEU A 73 8.95 23.81 -19.05
N VAL A 74 8.32 24.29 -17.98
CA VAL A 74 7.19 25.24 -18.09
C VAL A 74 7.63 26.54 -18.76
N ASN A 75 8.77 27.11 -18.34
CA ASN A 75 9.31 28.33 -18.96
C ASN A 75 9.60 28.15 -20.45
N ARG A 76 10.04 26.96 -20.90
CA ARG A 76 10.22 26.65 -22.33
C ARG A 76 8.89 26.59 -23.08
N ILE A 77 7.84 26.05 -22.46
CA ILE A 77 6.50 26.04 -23.06
C ILE A 77 5.94 27.45 -23.20
N ASP A 78 6.19 28.31 -22.21
CA ASP A 78 5.63 29.67 -22.19
C ASP A 78 6.37 30.62 -23.15
N ASN A 79 7.68 30.44 -23.32
CA ASN A 79 8.53 31.36 -24.10
C ASN A 79 9.07 30.78 -25.42
N GLY A 80 8.86 29.49 -25.69
CA GLY A 80 9.36 28.81 -26.89
C GLY A 80 8.48 28.99 -28.12
N ASP A 81 9.06 28.81 -29.30
CA ASP A 81 8.32 28.73 -30.56
C ASP A 81 7.49 27.43 -30.65
N THR A 82 6.53 27.38 -31.56
CA THR A 82 5.52 26.32 -31.73
C THR A 82 6.12 24.91 -31.72
N ALA A 83 7.25 24.69 -32.40
CA ALA A 83 7.93 23.40 -32.39
C ALA A 83 8.54 23.05 -31.01
N ASP A 84 9.18 24.02 -30.34
CA ASP A 84 9.76 23.82 -29.00
C ASP A 84 8.69 23.57 -27.94
N ARG A 85 7.51 24.21 -28.08
CA ARG A 85 6.36 24.00 -27.20
C ARG A 85 5.84 22.57 -27.24
N VAL A 86 5.76 21.96 -28.43
CA VAL A 86 5.32 20.57 -28.58
C VAL A 86 6.33 19.63 -27.89
N VAL A 87 7.63 19.83 -28.13
CA VAL A 87 8.67 19.01 -27.49
C VAL A 87 8.69 19.21 -25.97
N ALA A 88 8.58 20.45 -25.49
CA ALA A 88 8.63 20.75 -24.06
C ALA A 88 7.39 20.23 -23.30
N THR A 89 6.21 20.19 -23.94
CA THR A 89 5.01 19.59 -23.34
C THR A 89 5.13 18.07 -23.20
N GLU A 90 5.68 17.39 -24.20
CA GLU A 90 5.98 15.95 -24.12
C GLU A 90 7.02 15.63 -23.03
N LEU A 91 8.10 16.42 -22.97
CA LEU A 91 9.10 16.31 -21.91
C LEU A 91 8.51 16.59 -20.52
N LEU A 92 7.58 17.53 -20.40
CA LEU A 92 6.90 17.80 -19.13
C LEU A 92 6.02 16.62 -18.69
N ALA A 93 5.33 15.95 -19.62
CA ALA A 93 4.52 14.79 -19.32
C ALA A 93 5.37 13.62 -18.79
N SER A 94 6.46 13.28 -19.49
CA SER A 94 7.40 12.25 -19.04
C SER A 94 8.08 12.61 -17.72
N TYR A 95 8.45 13.88 -17.52
CA TYR A 95 9.05 14.35 -16.28
C TYR A 95 8.09 14.24 -15.08
N ARG A 96 6.79 14.50 -15.27
CA ARG A 96 5.76 14.32 -14.24
C ARG A 96 5.57 12.85 -13.88
N ALA A 97 5.56 11.96 -14.88
CA ALA A 97 5.47 10.52 -14.65
C ALA A 97 6.67 10.01 -13.83
N GLU A 98 7.89 10.41 -14.22
CA GLU A 98 9.10 10.03 -13.49
C GLU A 98 9.14 10.62 -12.07
N THR A 99 8.70 11.87 -11.91
CA THR A 99 8.59 12.48 -10.57
C THR A 99 7.62 11.72 -9.66
N THR A 100 6.50 11.25 -10.22
CA THR A 100 5.51 10.44 -9.47
C THR A 100 6.10 9.09 -9.07
N LYS A 101 6.83 8.44 -9.97
CA LYS A 101 7.54 7.18 -9.68
C LYS A 101 8.59 7.37 -8.57
N GLN A 102 9.41 8.41 -8.66
CA GLN A 102 10.43 8.72 -7.66
C GLN A 102 9.82 9.05 -6.30
N ALA A 103 8.77 9.87 -6.26
CA ALA A 103 8.02 10.17 -5.05
C ALA A 103 7.47 8.89 -4.39
N GLY A 104 6.93 7.96 -5.18
CA GLY A 104 6.49 6.66 -4.69
C GLY A 104 7.61 5.81 -4.11
N ILE A 105 8.78 5.77 -4.77
CA ILE A 105 9.96 5.05 -4.26
C ILE A 105 10.44 5.66 -2.94
N VAL A 106 10.50 6.99 -2.84
CA VAL A 106 10.89 7.69 -1.60
C VAL A 106 9.91 7.37 -0.48
N GLY A 107 8.60 7.46 -0.74
CA GLY A 107 7.58 7.11 0.24
C GLY A 107 7.66 5.64 0.68
N PHE A 108 7.94 4.73 -0.26
CA PHE A 108 8.15 3.31 0.03
C PHE A 108 9.34 3.08 0.96
N LEU A 109 10.49 3.69 0.65
CA LEU A 109 11.69 3.55 1.46
C LEU A 109 11.50 4.12 2.86
N ILE A 110 10.80 5.25 3.00
CA ILE A 110 10.48 5.80 4.32
C ILE A 110 9.58 4.82 5.09
N GLY A 111 8.51 4.31 4.49
CA GLY A 111 7.66 3.31 5.13
C GLY A 111 8.41 2.04 5.52
N LEU A 112 9.35 1.58 4.68
CA LEU A 112 10.22 0.45 4.98
C LEU A 112 11.10 0.73 6.21
N THR A 113 11.71 1.93 6.28
CA THR A 113 12.50 2.32 7.46
C THR A 113 11.65 2.41 8.73
N MET A 114 10.40 2.90 8.64
CA MET A 114 9.46 2.91 9.77
C MET A 114 9.17 1.49 10.27
N GLY A 115 8.91 0.55 9.36
CA GLY A 115 8.72 -0.87 9.68
C GLY A 115 9.93 -1.50 10.37
N LEU A 116 11.14 -1.16 9.91
CA LEU A 116 12.40 -1.61 10.53
C LEU A 116 12.62 -1.05 11.93
N VAL A 117 12.21 0.20 12.19
CA VAL A 117 12.28 0.84 13.52
C VAL A 117 11.23 0.27 14.50
N GLY A 118 10.33 -0.60 14.02
CA GLY A 118 9.31 -1.25 14.84
C GLY A 118 7.94 -0.59 14.79
N ILE A 119 7.72 0.34 13.86
CA ILE A 119 6.38 0.88 13.58
C ILE A 119 5.64 -0.15 12.73
N ARG A 120 4.79 -0.94 13.38
CA ARG A 120 4.07 -2.08 12.80
C ARG A 120 2.56 -1.89 12.84
N ILE A 121 1.86 -2.53 11.90
CA ILE A 121 0.41 -2.36 11.66
C ILE A 121 -0.34 -3.61 12.08
N PHE A 122 0.18 -4.77 11.65
CA PHE A 122 -0.49 -6.06 11.77
C PHE A 122 0.04 -6.88 12.94
N SER A 123 1.29 -6.67 13.37
CA SER A 123 1.85 -7.42 14.51
C SER A 123 0.97 -7.38 15.76
N ASP A 124 0.27 -6.27 15.97
CA ASP A 124 -0.55 -6.06 17.16
C ASP A 124 -1.90 -6.79 17.08
N VAL A 125 -2.27 -7.29 15.90
CA VAL A 125 -3.58 -7.90 15.60
C VAL A 125 -3.50 -9.43 15.46
N PHE A 126 -2.29 -9.98 15.49
CA PHE A 126 -2.01 -11.42 15.37
C PHE A 126 -1.27 -11.94 16.60
N SER A 127 -1.60 -13.16 17.02
CA SER A 127 -0.82 -13.89 18.02
C SER A 127 0.27 -14.71 17.32
N PHE A 128 1.51 -14.57 17.79
CA PHE A 128 2.68 -15.31 17.28
C PHE A 128 3.09 -16.49 18.16
N SER A 129 2.23 -16.94 19.07
CA SER A 129 2.52 -18.05 19.97
C SER A 129 2.64 -19.38 19.21
N GLY A 130 3.77 -20.08 19.36
CA GLY A 130 3.98 -21.40 18.75
C GLY A 130 4.12 -21.39 17.23
N ILE A 131 4.51 -20.26 16.63
CA ILE A 131 4.71 -20.13 15.18
C ILE A 131 6.15 -20.50 14.78
N PRO A 132 6.35 -21.26 13.68
CA PRO A 132 7.67 -21.54 13.13
C PRO A 132 8.47 -20.28 12.75
N THR A 133 9.79 -20.29 12.94
CA THR A 133 10.68 -19.14 12.65
C THR A 133 10.56 -18.64 11.21
N LEU A 134 10.46 -19.55 10.23
CA LEU A 134 10.31 -19.18 8.82
C LEU A 134 9.02 -18.38 8.57
N GLN A 135 7.91 -18.78 9.18
CA GLN A 135 6.63 -18.08 9.06
C GLN A 135 6.67 -16.70 9.72
N LEU A 136 7.35 -16.56 10.86
CA LEU A 136 7.58 -15.27 11.49
C LEU A 136 8.40 -14.33 10.59
N ILE A 137 9.45 -14.83 9.94
CA ILE A 137 10.26 -14.06 8.99
C ILE A 137 9.42 -13.62 7.79
N LEU A 138 8.63 -14.53 7.21
CA LEU A 138 7.76 -14.22 6.07
C LEU A 138 6.69 -13.20 6.44
N PHE A 139 6.08 -13.31 7.62
CA PHE A 139 5.10 -12.34 8.12
C PHE A 139 5.75 -10.97 8.31
N ASN A 140 6.92 -10.91 8.94
CA ASN A 140 7.65 -9.66 9.12
C ASN A 140 8.01 -9.02 7.77
N ALA A 141 8.48 -9.80 6.80
CA ALA A 141 8.80 -9.31 5.47
C ALA A 141 7.56 -8.77 4.75
N PHE A 142 6.44 -9.48 4.84
CA PHE A 142 5.15 -9.04 4.31
C PHE A 142 4.66 -7.75 4.97
N GLU A 143 4.77 -7.65 6.29
CA GLU A 143 4.38 -6.46 7.05
C GLU A 143 5.25 -5.25 6.68
N LEU A 144 6.58 -5.42 6.60
CA LEU A 144 7.50 -4.37 6.15
C LEU A 144 7.16 -3.90 4.74
N PHE A 145 6.92 -4.83 3.83
CA PHE A 145 6.54 -4.51 2.45
C PHE A 145 5.22 -3.73 2.41
N THR A 146 4.22 -4.17 3.19
CA THR A 146 2.91 -3.52 3.24
C THR A 146 3.00 -2.13 3.84
N MET A 147 3.83 -1.94 4.87
CA MET A 147 4.09 -0.61 5.44
C MET A 147 4.70 0.32 4.39
N GLY A 148 5.73 -0.14 3.67
CA GLY A 148 6.31 0.60 2.55
C GLY A 148 5.27 0.95 1.49
N ALA A 149 4.49 -0.04 1.03
CA ALA A 149 3.49 0.15 -0.02
C ALA A 149 2.37 1.13 0.40
N LEU A 150 1.92 1.05 1.65
CA LEU A 150 0.90 1.93 2.20
C LEU A 150 1.40 3.38 2.27
N MET A 151 2.62 3.57 2.77
CA MET A 151 3.26 4.89 2.88
C MET A 151 3.56 5.50 1.51
N ALA A 152 4.00 4.70 0.53
CA ALA A 152 4.17 5.12 -0.86
C ALA A 152 2.86 5.62 -1.50
N GLY A 153 1.72 5.06 -1.08
CA GLY A 153 0.39 5.47 -1.51
C GLY A 153 -0.12 6.75 -0.83
N GLY A 154 0.48 7.16 0.29
CA GLY A 154 0.04 8.29 1.11
C GLY A 154 -1.44 8.23 1.49
N SER A 155 -2.10 9.40 1.49
CA SER A 155 -3.53 9.54 1.83
C SER A 155 -4.46 8.73 0.90
N LYS A 156 -4.06 8.50 -0.37
CA LYS A 156 -4.81 7.64 -1.31
C LYS A 156 -4.76 6.16 -0.91
N GLY A 157 -3.65 5.71 -0.33
CA GLY A 157 -3.51 4.35 0.20
C GLY A 157 -4.49 4.09 1.34
N ILE A 158 -4.57 5.03 2.28
CA ILE A 158 -5.52 4.97 3.41
C ILE A 158 -6.96 5.04 2.93
N ASN A 159 -7.28 5.95 2.00
CA ASN A 159 -8.64 6.06 1.48
C ASN A 159 -9.13 4.75 0.82
N LYS A 160 -8.24 4.02 0.13
CA LYS A 160 -8.56 2.69 -0.40
C LYS A 160 -8.84 1.65 0.68
N ILE A 161 -8.13 1.70 1.82
CA ILE A 161 -8.42 0.83 2.96
C ILE A 161 -9.83 1.13 3.49
N VAL A 162 -10.16 2.41 3.68
CA VAL A 162 -11.49 2.84 4.15
C VAL A 162 -12.58 2.34 3.18
N SER A 163 -12.43 2.60 1.88
CA SER A 163 -13.41 2.14 0.88
C SER A 163 -13.54 0.61 0.81
N GLY A 164 -12.44 -0.12 0.99
CA GLY A 164 -12.49 -1.59 1.08
C GLY A 164 -13.32 -2.06 2.27
N ILE A 165 -13.16 -1.41 3.42
CA ILE A 165 -13.92 -1.71 4.64
C ILE A 165 -15.40 -1.36 4.47
N GLU A 166 -15.73 -0.21 3.89
CA GLU A 166 -17.11 0.17 3.57
C GLU A 166 -17.79 -0.85 2.64
N ALA A 167 -17.05 -1.35 1.65
CA ALA A 167 -17.51 -2.42 0.76
C ALA A 167 -17.79 -3.72 1.53
N PHE A 168 -16.90 -4.13 2.45
CA PHE A 168 -17.14 -5.30 3.30
C PHE A 168 -18.33 -5.12 4.26
N ALA A 169 -18.47 -3.95 4.88
CA ALA A 169 -19.56 -3.65 5.81
C ALA A 169 -20.93 -3.60 5.12
N SER A 170 -20.99 -3.06 3.91
CA SER A 170 -22.22 -3.02 3.11
C SER A 170 -22.66 -4.40 2.62
N ILE A 171 -21.72 -5.32 2.32
CA ILE A 171 -22.02 -6.72 2.03
C ILE A 171 -22.67 -7.41 3.23
N GLY A 172 -22.19 -7.12 4.46
CA GLY A 172 -22.78 -7.64 5.70
C GLY A 172 -24.24 -7.19 5.91
N LYS A 173 -24.54 -5.90 5.65
CA LYS A 173 -25.91 -5.37 5.73
C LYS A 173 -26.86 -5.95 4.69
N HIS A 174 -26.38 -6.24 3.47
CA HIS A 174 -27.23 -6.78 2.42
C HIS A 174 -27.68 -8.23 2.67
N LYS A 175 -26.95 -8.96 3.52
CA LYS A 175 -27.26 -10.35 3.90
C LYS A 175 -28.28 -10.44 5.05
N SER A 176 -28.33 -9.45 5.94
CA SER A 176 -29.30 -9.41 7.05
C SER A 176 -30.70 -8.97 6.63
N VAL A 177 -30.84 -8.19 5.54
CA VAL A 177 -32.14 -7.71 5.03
C VAL A 177 -32.86 -8.75 4.17
N ARG A 178 -32.19 -9.85 3.80
CA ARG A 178 -32.75 -10.92 2.94
C ARG A 178 -33.10 -12.20 3.71
N SER A 179 -32.92 -12.19 5.03
CA SER A 179 -33.21 -13.31 5.94
C SER A 179 -34.46 -13.10 6.80
N ASP A 180 -35.22 -12.02 6.54
CA ASP A 180 -36.57 -11.78 7.05
C ASP A 180 -37.58 -11.96 5.91
#